data_AF-A0A965B3W6-F1
#
_entry.id   AF-A0A965B3W6-F1
#
_cell.length_a   1.000
_cell.length_b   1.000
_cell.length_c   1.000
_cell.angle_alpha   90.00
_cell.angle_beta   90.00
_cell.angle_gamma   90.00
#
_symmetry.space_group_name_H-M   'P 1'
#
loop_
_entity.id
_entity.type
_entity.pdbx_description
1 polymer ?
#
loop_
_entity_poly.entity_id
_entity_poly.type
_entity_poly.pdbx_seq_one_letter_code
_entity_poly.pdbx_strand_id
1 'polypeptide(L)'
;MAPARIAALVAAALIALVIIIMVATPYLILARIMEYNLIYLTMRTPRAMVSEIYPLLKTGDLLMFVSSSHLPANSGIVQIYYTHTAMLMREGDLVYTTESQTGTEVMPNPDSPGTDYHMKKGAASAPFLTRVKFYTGTVYVMRLSRPLDPAREQRLKATADQLHSVGYPYPTMQQAFGAALLGRKVPARHCFQHVAHLLDEARLTPLGLDAPLADSGIIQVCRDVCGLPGRALPDGYSYDPPIALMYDIGTLGFDEDAIGVVLPEGERWRQDGRHLGEHVVIAA
;
A
#
# COMPACT_ATOMS: atom_id res chain seq x y z
N MET A 1 10.53 58.13 8.13
CA MET A 1 9.79 57.23 9.05
C MET A 1 10.80 56.65 10.04
N ALA A 2 10.53 56.68 11.35
CA ALA A 2 11.51 56.17 12.33
C ALA A 2 11.79 54.67 12.10
N PRO A 3 13.04 54.19 12.25
CA PRO A 3 13.42 52.78 12.05
C PRO A 3 12.51 51.78 12.79
N ALA A 4 12.06 52.14 14.00
CA ALA A 4 11.12 51.34 14.79
C ALA A 4 9.76 51.13 14.10
N ARG A 5 9.26 52.12 13.36
CA ARG A 5 7.98 51.99 12.61
C ARG A 5 8.13 51.05 11.42
N ILE A 6 9.27 51.08 10.74
CA ILE A 6 9.57 50.16 9.63
C ILE A 6 9.64 48.73 10.17
N ALA A 7 10.38 48.49 11.25
CA ALA A 7 10.50 47.18 11.88
C ALA A 7 9.14 46.61 12.32
N ALA A 8 8.28 47.44 12.94
CA ALA A 8 6.94 47.04 13.34
C ALA A 8 6.05 46.64 12.15
N LEU A 9 6.11 47.40 11.05
CA LEU A 9 5.36 47.08 9.82
C LEU A 9 5.83 45.77 9.18
N VAL A 10 7.15 45.54 9.13
CA VAL A 10 7.72 44.28 8.62
C VAL A 10 7.27 43.09 9.48
N ALA A 11 7.34 43.21 10.81
CA ALA A 11 6.88 42.17 11.72
C ALA A 11 5.38 41.87 11.55
N ALA A 12 4.55 42.90 11.46
CA ALA A 12 3.11 42.76 11.24
C ALA A 12 2.80 42.07 9.89
N ALA A 13 3.51 42.43 8.82
CA ALA A 13 3.36 41.80 7.51
C ALA A 13 3.77 40.31 7.54
N LEU A 14 4.86 39.96 8.24
CA LEU A 14 5.29 38.56 8.40
C LEU A 14 4.27 37.75 9.20
N ILE A 15 3.74 38.29 10.30
CA ILE A 15 2.70 37.63 11.10
C ILE A 15 1.45 37.40 10.25
N ALA A 16 0.99 38.43 9.53
CA ALA A 16 -0.16 38.31 8.64
C ALA A 16 0.06 37.25 7.55
N LEU A 17 1.25 37.22 6.93
CA LEU A 17 1.62 36.21 5.95
C LEU A 17 1.60 34.79 6.55
N VAL A 18 2.16 34.60 7.74
CA VAL A 18 2.12 33.30 8.44
C VAL A 18 0.70 32.86 8.72
N ILE A 19 -0.18 33.76 9.20
CA ILE A 19 -1.60 33.46 9.43
C ILE A 19 -2.29 33.07 8.12
N ILE A 20 -2.08 33.82 7.04
CA ILE A 20 -2.64 33.51 5.71
C ILE A 20 -2.18 32.12 5.27
N ILE A 21 -0.90 31.79 5.39
CA ILE A 21 -0.37 30.47 5.02
C ILE A 21 -0.99 29.38 5.89
N MET A 22 -1.08 29.58 7.20
CA MET A 22 -1.66 28.61 8.15
C MET A 22 -3.15 28.34 7.87
N VAL A 23 -3.90 29.32 7.38
CA VAL A 23 -5.34 29.15 7.06
C VAL A 23 -5.55 28.64 5.64
N ALA A 24 -4.84 29.19 4.66
CA ALA A 24 -4.99 28.83 3.25
C ALA A 24 -4.48 27.41 2.97
N THR A 25 -3.37 26.98 3.59
CA THR A 25 -2.75 25.69 3.30
C THR A 25 -3.68 24.50 3.64
N PRO A 26 -4.29 24.39 4.84
CA PRO A 26 -5.23 23.33 5.14
C PRO A 26 -6.45 23.34 4.21
N TYR A 27 -6.99 24.53 3.87
CA TYR A 27 -8.10 24.64 2.94
C TYR A 27 -7.74 24.13 1.54
N LEU A 28 -6.59 24.53 1.00
CA LEU A 28 -6.11 24.07 -0.30
C LEU A 28 -5.81 22.57 -0.31
N ILE A 29 -5.24 22.03 0.76
CA ILE A 29 -5.01 20.58 0.93
C ILE A 29 -6.36 19.85 0.93
N LEU A 30 -7.35 20.33 1.69
CA LEU A 30 -8.67 19.72 1.75
C LEU A 30 -9.39 19.76 0.40
N ALA A 31 -9.39 20.91 -0.28
CA ALA A 31 -9.96 21.05 -1.62
C ALA A 31 -9.32 20.07 -2.61
N ARG A 32 -7.99 19.92 -2.58
CA ARG A 32 -7.27 18.94 -3.40
C ARG A 32 -7.64 17.50 -3.06
N ILE A 33 -7.75 17.16 -1.77
CA ILE A 33 -8.19 15.82 -1.34
C ILE A 33 -9.59 15.54 -1.89
N MET A 34 -10.51 16.50 -1.80
CA MET A 34 -11.88 16.36 -2.32
C MET A 34 -11.90 16.18 -3.84
N GLU A 35 -11.26 17.08 -4.59
CA GLU A 35 -11.14 16.97 -6.06
C GLU A 35 -10.56 15.62 -6.48
N TYR A 36 -9.49 15.20 -5.80
CA TYR A 36 -8.83 13.94 -6.12
C TYR A 36 -9.73 12.75 -5.79
N ASN A 37 -10.38 12.71 -4.63
CA ASN A 37 -11.32 11.64 -4.27
C ASN A 37 -12.53 11.58 -5.22
N LEU A 38 -13.03 12.71 -5.70
CA LEU A 38 -14.13 12.76 -6.68
C LEU A 38 -13.79 12.02 -7.97
N ILE A 39 -12.54 12.10 -8.45
CA ILE A 39 -12.08 11.34 -9.62
C ILE A 39 -12.28 9.84 -9.38
N TYR A 40 -11.87 9.33 -8.21
CA TYR A 40 -11.96 7.90 -7.90
C TYR A 40 -13.39 7.40 -7.68
N LEU A 41 -14.32 8.27 -7.25
CA LEU A 41 -15.74 7.92 -7.21
C LEU A 41 -16.33 7.67 -8.60
N THR A 42 -15.75 8.25 -9.64
CA THR A 42 -16.22 8.10 -11.03
C THR A 42 -15.51 7.01 -11.80
N MET A 43 -14.43 6.44 -11.26
CA MET A 43 -13.67 5.39 -11.94
C MET A 43 -14.30 4.02 -11.75
N ARG A 44 -14.55 3.33 -12.86
CA ARG A 44 -14.94 1.92 -12.85
C ARG A 44 -13.70 1.05 -12.71
N THR A 45 -13.41 0.64 -11.49
CA THR A 45 -12.33 -0.33 -11.24
C THR A 45 -12.88 -1.76 -11.33
N PRO A 46 -12.29 -2.64 -12.16
CA PRO A 46 -12.65 -4.06 -12.18
C PRO A 46 -12.51 -4.67 -10.79
N ARG A 47 -13.35 -5.66 -10.50
CA ARG A 47 -13.35 -6.39 -9.23
C ARG A 47 -13.19 -7.88 -9.50
N ALA A 48 -12.40 -8.57 -8.69
CA ALA A 48 -12.24 -10.01 -8.74
C ALA A 48 -12.27 -10.59 -7.34
N MET A 49 -12.79 -11.80 -7.20
CA MET A 49 -12.72 -12.52 -5.93
C MET A 49 -11.28 -12.97 -5.66
N VAL A 50 -10.90 -13.04 -4.38
CA VAL A 50 -9.57 -13.53 -3.99
C VAL A 50 -9.38 -14.97 -4.45
N SER A 51 -10.38 -15.84 -4.30
CA SER A 51 -10.37 -17.23 -4.76
C SER A 51 -10.10 -17.38 -6.27
N GLU A 52 -10.64 -16.47 -7.09
CA GLU A 52 -10.46 -16.46 -8.55
C GLU A 52 -9.04 -16.01 -8.94
N ILE A 53 -8.52 -14.99 -8.25
CA ILE A 53 -7.25 -14.38 -8.64
C ILE A 53 -6.04 -15.09 -8.03
N TYR A 54 -6.18 -15.68 -6.85
CA TYR A 54 -5.08 -16.28 -6.09
C TYR A 54 -4.25 -17.28 -6.91
N PRO A 55 -4.85 -18.24 -7.66
CA PRO A 55 -4.08 -19.18 -8.48
C PRO A 55 -3.25 -18.50 -9.57
N LEU A 56 -3.66 -17.30 -10.00
CA LEU A 56 -3.07 -16.53 -11.09
C LEU A 56 -2.00 -15.54 -10.62
N LEU A 57 -1.84 -15.36 -9.30
CA LEU A 57 -0.82 -14.49 -8.71
C LEU A 57 0.57 -15.08 -8.90
N LYS A 58 1.56 -14.21 -9.07
CA LYS A 58 2.95 -14.60 -9.31
C LYS A 58 3.93 -13.61 -8.69
N THR A 59 5.17 -14.04 -8.55
CA THR A 59 6.25 -13.20 -8.07
C THR A 59 6.40 -11.95 -8.96
N GLY A 60 6.42 -10.76 -8.34
CA GLY A 60 6.53 -9.48 -9.03
C GLY A 60 5.19 -8.80 -9.36
N ASP A 61 4.05 -9.47 -9.15
CA ASP A 61 2.76 -8.77 -9.08
C ASP A 61 2.77 -7.78 -7.89
N LEU A 62 2.06 -6.66 -7.99
CA LEU A 62 2.05 -5.61 -6.98
C LEU A 62 0.69 -5.53 -6.29
N LEU A 63 0.70 -5.29 -4.98
CA LEU A 63 -0.48 -4.85 -4.27
C LEU A 63 -0.44 -3.35 -4.04
N MET A 64 -1.59 -2.72 -4.22
CA MET A 64 -1.81 -1.32 -3.98
C MET A 64 -2.94 -1.19 -2.98
N PHE A 65 -2.68 -0.55 -1.85
CA PHE A 65 -3.65 -0.47 -0.76
C PHE A 65 -4.16 0.95 -0.58
N VAL A 66 -5.40 1.08 -0.14
CA VAL A 66 -6.04 2.34 0.22
C VAL A 66 -6.55 2.24 1.64
N SER A 67 -5.86 2.89 2.57
CA SER A 67 -6.27 3.04 3.97
C SER A 67 -6.86 4.42 4.20
N SER A 68 -7.98 4.47 4.91
CA SER A 68 -8.66 5.70 5.29
C SER A 68 -7.78 6.60 6.17
N SER A 69 -6.88 6.03 6.98
CA SER A 69 -6.03 6.81 7.91
C SER A 69 -4.95 7.63 7.21
N HIS A 70 -4.60 7.30 5.96
CA HIS A 70 -3.50 7.93 5.22
C HIS A 70 -3.95 8.73 3.99
N LEU A 71 -5.26 8.83 3.73
CA LEU A 71 -5.81 9.58 2.61
C LEU A 71 -5.38 11.05 2.58
N PRO A 72 -5.37 11.81 3.71
CA PRO A 72 -5.04 13.23 3.63
C PRO A 72 -3.61 13.53 3.16
N ALA A 73 -2.63 12.76 3.62
CA ALA A 73 -1.23 12.95 3.24
C ALA A 73 -0.99 12.54 1.79
N ASN A 74 -1.51 11.39 1.36
CA ASN A 74 -1.25 10.86 0.03
C ASN A 74 -2.03 11.61 -1.06
N SER A 75 -3.33 11.81 -0.89
CA SER A 75 -4.13 12.51 -1.90
C SER A 75 -3.90 14.02 -1.88
N GLY A 76 -3.65 14.62 -0.72
CA GLY A 76 -3.43 16.06 -0.59
C GLY A 76 -2.05 16.55 -1.00
N ILE A 77 -0.99 15.78 -0.69
CA ILE A 77 0.40 16.20 -0.92
C ILE A 77 1.01 15.49 -2.13
N VAL A 78 0.93 14.16 -2.16
CA VAL A 78 1.59 13.34 -3.20
C VAL A 78 0.74 13.29 -4.49
N GLN A 79 -0.57 13.50 -4.35
CA GLN A 79 -1.59 13.34 -5.39
C GLN A 79 -1.60 11.92 -5.96
N ILE A 80 -1.59 10.93 -5.06
CA ILE A 80 -1.83 9.53 -5.39
C ILE A 80 -2.99 8.98 -4.56
N TYR A 81 -3.62 7.92 -5.06
CA TYR A 81 -4.77 7.28 -4.41
C TYR A 81 -4.37 6.17 -3.46
N TYR A 82 -3.38 5.39 -3.89
CA TYR A 82 -2.84 4.30 -3.09
C TYR A 82 -2.00 4.85 -1.96
N THR A 83 -2.28 4.41 -0.74
CA THR A 83 -1.60 4.87 0.46
C THR A 83 -0.46 3.94 0.89
N HIS A 84 -0.46 2.71 0.38
CA HIS A 84 0.57 1.71 0.65
C HIS A 84 0.75 0.79 -0.56
N THR A 85 1.88 0.11 -0.63
CA THR A 85 2.16 -0.88 -1.67
C THR A 85 3.03 -2.00 -1.17
N ALA A 86 2.81 -3.19 -1.72
CA ALA A 86 3.61 -4.39 -1.51
C ALA A 86 3.92 -5.05 -2.84
N MET A 87 4.91 -5.94 -2.83
CA MET A 87 5.16 -6.87 -3.93
C MET A 87 4.81 -8.29 -3.51
N LEU A 88 4.23 -9.07 -4.42
CA LEU A 88 3.92 -10.47 -4.20
C LEU A 88 5.14 -11.35 -4.48
N MET A 89 5.33 -12.34 -3.61
CA MET A 89 6.33 -13.40 -3.73
C MET A 89 5.60 -14.74 -3.70
N ARG A 90 5.82 -15.60 -4.70
CA ARG A 90 5.20 -16.92 -4.76
C ARG A 90 6.20 -18.02 -4.45
N GLU A 91 5.90 -18.90 -3.52
CA GLU A 91 6.71 -20.07 -3.18
C GLU A 91 5.84 -21.33 -3.25
N GLY A 92 5.96 -22.08 -4.34
CA GLY A 92 5.03 -23.16 -4.65
C GLY A 92 3.59 -22.63 -4.79
N ASP A 93 2.70 -23.13 -3.93
CA ASP A 93 1.29 -22.74 -3.88
C ASP A 93 0.99 -21.60 -2.89
N LEU A 94 2.02 -21.13 -2.17
CA LEU A 94 1.89 -20.07 -1.19
C LEU A 94 2.27 -18.72 -1.80
N VAL A 95 1.50 -17.69 -1.46
CA VAL A 95 1.75 -16.31 -1.85
C VAL A 95 1.95 -15.47 -0.60
N TYR A 96 3.01 -14.67 -0.62
CA TYR A 96 3.38 -13.75 0.44
C TYR A 96 3.46 -12.34 -0.11
N THR A 97 3.27 -11.36 0.75
CA THR A 97 3.55 -9.96 0.48
C THR A 97 4.90 -9.60 1.08
N THR A 98 5.71 -8.84 0.37
CA THR A 98 6.84 -8.10 0.94
C THR A 98 6.57 -6.60 0.86
N GLU A 99 6.68 -5.91 1.98
CA GLU A 99 6.45 -4.48 2.10
C GLU A 99 7.30 -3.88 3.21
N SER A 100 7.34 -2.54 3.28
CA SER A 100 7.98 -1.82 4.38
C SER A 100 6.93 -0.97 5.08
N GLN A 101 6.84 -1.01 6.41
CA GLN A 101 5.77 -0.33 7.16
C GLN A 101 6.25 0.42 8.41
N THR A 102 5.47 1.43 8.84
CA THR A 102 5.81 2.32 9.97
C THR A 102 5.67 1.69 11.34
N GLY A 103 4.80 0.69 11.49
CA GLY A 103 4.41 0.10 12.76
C GLY A 103 4.43 -1.42 12.70
N THR A 104 4.22 -2.05 13.86
CA THR A 104 3.97 -3.49 13.91
C THR A 104 2.52 -3.72 13.58
N GLU A 105 2.25 -4.45 12.50
CA GLU A 105 0.91 -4.94 12.23
C GLU A 105 0.70 -6.27 12.96
N VAL A 106 -0.48 -6.41 13.55
CA VAL A 106 -0.91 -7.59 14.30
C VAL A 106 -2.07 -8.20 13.54
N MET A 107 -1.94 -9.47 13.18
CA MET A 107 -2.96 -10.23 12.49
C MET A 107 -2.98 -11.66 13.04
N PRO A 108 -4.10 -12.39 12.97
CA PRO A 108 -4.12 -13.78 13.39
C PRO A 108 -3.06 -14.61 12.67
N ASN A 109 -2.34 -15.46 13.40
CA ASN A 109 -1.33 -16.32 12.84
C ASN A 109 -1.97 -17.55 12.17
N PRO A 110 -1.87 -17.68 10.83
CA PRO A 110 -2.47 -18.83 10.14
C PRO A 110 -1.78 -20.16 10.50
N ASP A 111 -0.51 -20.12 10.91
CA ASP A 111 0.27 -21.31 11.23
C ASP A 111 0.09 -21.77 12.68
N SER A 112 -0.50 -20.92 13.54
CA SER A 112 -0.72 -21.22 14.96
C SER A 112 -1.98 -20.51 15.47
N PRO A 113 -3.16 -21.14 15.33
CA PRO A 113 -4.43 -20.59 15.80
C PRO A 113 -4.38 -20.17 17.27
N GLY A 114 -4.93 -18.99 17.58
CA GLY A 114 -4.89 -18.40 18.93
C GLY A 114 -3.62 -17.60 19.23
N THR A 115 -2.68 -17.51 18.29
CA THR A 115 -1.52 -16.61 18.38
C THR A 115 -1.58 -15.49 17.34
N ASP A 116 -0.86 -14.41 17.62
CA ASP A 116 -0.73 -13.27 16.73
C ASP A 116 0.52 -13.37 15.85
N TYR A 117 0.35 -13.11 14.56
CA TYR A 117 1.40 -12.82 13.63
C TYR A 117 1.75 -11.33 13.70
N HIS A 118 3.01 -11.04 14.00
CA HIS A 118 3.51 -9.68 14.12
C HIS A 118 4.42 -9.37 12.93
N MET A 119 3.91 -8.59 11.97
CA MET A 119 4.80 -8.02 10.96
C MET A 119 5.62 -6.92 11.61
N LYS A 120 6.95 -7.05 11.59
CA LYS A 120 7.86 -6.08 12.20
C LYS A 120 7.77 -4.72 11.49
N LYS A 121 8.13 -3.65 12.20
CA LYS A 121 8.38 -2.33 11.60
C LYS A 121 9.56 -2.41 10.63
N GLY A 122 9.46 -1.73 9.49
CA GLY A 122 10.43 -1.80 8.40
C GLY A 122 10.05 -2.85 7.37
N ALA A 123 11.04 -3.35 6.62
CA ALA A 123 10.87 -4.41 5.63
C ALA A 123 10.45 -5.72 6.31
N ALA A 124 9.30 -6.25 5.91
CA ALA A 124 8.74 -7.48 6.44
C ALA A 124 8.01 -8.25 5.33
N SER A 125 7.79 -9.53 5.59
CA SER A 125 6.91 -10.37 4.77
C SER A 125 5.66 -10.76 5.57
N ALA A 126 4.58 -11.13 4.88
CA ALA A 126 3.38 -11.71 5.50
C ALA A 126 2.64 -12.64 4.53
N PRO A 127 1.87 -13.62 5.03
CA PRO A 127 0.97 -14.41 4.18
C PRO A 127 -0.07 -13.52 3.48
N PHE A 128 -0.21 -13.66 2.16
CA PHE A 128 -1.07 -12.79 1.35
C PHE A 128 -2.54 -12.80 1.81
N LEU A 129 -3.10 -13.98 2.05
CA LEU A 129 -4.52 -14.11 2.43
C LEU A 129 -4.81 -13.43 3.78
N THR A 130 -3.91 -13.61 4.75
CA THR A 130 -4.01 -12.94 6.06
C THR A 130 -3.89 -11.43 5.87
N ARG A 131 -2.89 -10.98 5.10
CA ARG A 131 -2.66 -9.56 4.83
C ARG A 131 -3.88 -8.88 4.22
N VAL A 132 -4.51 -9.49 3.22
CA VAL A 132 -5.68 -8.92 2.54
C VAL A 132 -6.93 -8.98 3.42
N LYS A 133 -7.17 -10.09 4.13
CA LYS A 133 -8.36 -10.27 4.99
C LYS A 133 -8.44 -9.22 6.10
N PHE A 134 -7.30 -8.93 6.73
CA PHE A 134 -7.24 -8.07 7.91
C PHE A 134 -6.80 -6.63 7.61
N TYR A 135 -6.64 -6.27 6.32
CA TYR A 135 -6.33 -4.89 5.98
C TYR A 135 -7.54 -3.98 6.20
N THR A 136 -7.36 -2.93 7.00
CA THR A 136 -8.39 -1.89 7.22
C THR A 136 -8.44 -0.92 6.04
N GLY A 137 -9.02 -1.36 4.92
CA GLY A 137 -9.12 -0.57 3.71
C GLY A 137 -9.47 -1.39 2.47
N THR A 138 -9.16 -0.86 1.30
CA THR A 138 -9.34 -1.58 0.03
C THR A 138 -7.99 -2.01 -0.52
N VAL A 139 -7.92 -3.22 -1.07
CA VAL A 139 -6.72 -3.77 -1.71
C VAL A 139 -6.96 -3.93 -3.20
N TYR A 140 -5.97 -3.56 -3.99
CA TYR A 140 -5.94 -3.74 -5.43
C TYR A 140 -4.70 -4.54 -5.82
N VAL A 141 -4.79 -5.32 -6.89
CA VAL A 141 -3.64 -6.00 -7.48
C VAL A 141 -3.34 -5.43 -8.86
N MET A 142 -2.07 -5.13 -9.12
CA MET A 142 -1.54 -4.86 -10.46
C MET A 142 -0.71 -6.06 -10.89
N ARG A 143 -1.14 -6.73 -11.95
CA ARG A 143 -0.49 -7.96 -12.41
C ARG A 143 0.58 -7.64 -13.43
N LEU A 144 1.75 -8.26 -13.28
CA LEU A 144 2.78 -8.25 -14.30
C LEU A 144 2.29 -9.05 -15.51
N SER A 145 2.53 -8.58 -16.73
CA SER A 145 1.95 -9.17 -17.95
C SER A 145 2.30 -10.64 -18.16
N ARG A 146 3.43 -11.10 -17.63
CA ARG A 146 3.91 -12.48 -17.68
C ARG A 146 4.85 -12.78 -16.51
N PRO A 147 5.13 -14.06 -16.19
CA PRO A 147 6.13 -14.41 -15.18
C PRO A 147 7.51 -13.82 -15.45
N LEU A 148 8.23 -13.54 -14.37
CA LEU A 148 9.65 -13.22 -14.44
C LEU A 148 10.43 -14.42 -14.98
N ASP A 149 11.53 -14.16 -15.68
CA ASP A 149 12.49 -15.24 -15.94
C ASP A 149 13.06 -15.77 -14.61
N PRO A 150 13.44 -17.06 -14.53
CA PRO A 150 13.87 -17.68 -13.29
C PRO A 150 15.01 -16.94 -12.58
N ALA A 151 15.93 -16.33 -13.34
CA ALA A 151 17.06 -15.62 -12.76
C ALA A 151 16.65 -14.28 -12.14
N ARG A 152 15.73 -13.53 -12.77
CA ARG A 152 15.12 -12.32 -12.16
C ARG A 152 14.30 -12.67 -10.93
N GLU A 153 13.47 -13.71 -11.01
CA GLU A 153 12.64 -14.12 -9.89
C GLU A 153 13.49 -14.51 -8.68
N GLN A 154 14.54 -15.31 -8.88
CA GLN A 154 15.43 -15.72 -7.81
C GLN A 154 16.18 -14.53 -7.19
N ARG A 155 16.67 -13.58 -8.01
CA ARG A 155 17.29 -12.36 -7.49
C ARG A 155 16.32 -11.53 -6.67
N LEU A 156 15.10 -11.36 -7.17
CA LEU A 156 14.06 -10.59 -6.51
C LEU A 156 13.72 -11.15 -5.12
N LYS A 157 13.56 -12.48 -5.03
CA LYS A 157 13.33 -13.19 -3.76
C LYS A 157 14.53 -13.04 -2.81
N ALA A 158 15.74 -13.30 -3.29
CA ALA A 158 16.95 -13.17 -2.49
C ALA A 158 17.13 -11.74 -1.92
N THR A 159 16.83 -10.71 -2.73
CA THR A 159 16.84 -9.32 -2.27
C THR A 159 15.78 -9.08 -1.20
N ALA A 160 14.54 -9.55 -1.39
CA ALA A 160 13.48 -9.37 -0.40
C ALA A 160 13.83 -10.04 0.94
N ASP A 161 14.36 -11.26 0.90
CA ASP A 161 14.83 -11.99 2.09
C ASP A 161 15.99 -11.27 2.78
N GLN A 162 16.93 -10.74 2.00
CA GLN A 162 18.02 -9.94 2.54
C GLN A 162 17.49 -8.70 3.28
N LEU A 163 16.57 -7.94 2.67
CA LEU A 163 16.00 -6.73 3.29
C LEU A 163 15.23 -7.05 4.56
N HIS A 164 14.48 -8.15 4.58
CA HIS A 164 13.77 -8.62 5.76
C HIS A 164 14.75 -9.06 6.85
N SER A 165 15.76 -9.89 6.53
CA SER A 165 16.70 -10.42 7.51
C SER A 165 17.53 -9.34 8.21
N VAL A 166 17.91 -8.28 7.50
CA VAL A 166 18.61 -7.11 8.08
C VAL A 166 17.67 -6.12 8.77
N GLY A 167 16.35 -6.33 8.70
CA GLY A 167 15.34 -5.45 9.30
C GLY A 167 15.38 -4.03 8.74
N TYR A 168 15.43 -3.90 7.41
CA TYR A 168 15.64 -2.59 6.76
C TYR A 168 14.60 -1.57 7.25
N PRO A 169 15.02 -0.41 7.79
CA PRO A 169 14.12 0.42 8.59
C PRO A 169 13.16 1.25 7.73
N TYR A 170 12.01 1.58 8.33
CA TYR A 170 11.11 2.59 7.79
C TYR A 170 11.55 4.00 8.20
N PRO A 171 11.50 5.01 7.29
CA PRO A 171 11.94 6.35 7.61
C PRO A 171 11.10 6.99 8.73
N THR A 172 11.75 7.64 9.68
CA THR A 172 11.06 8.51 10.65
C THR A 172 10.49 9.75 9.94
N MET A 173 9.55 10.45 10.57
CA MET A 173 9.06 11.72 10.02
C MET A 173 10.20 12.72 9.76
N GLN A 174 11.15 12.85 10.68
CA GLN A 174 12.31 13.74 10.52
C GLN A 174 13.16 13.35 9.29
N GLN A 175 13.37 12.06 9.07
CA GLN A 175 14.09 11.55 7.90
C GLN A 175 13.31 11.80 6.61
N ALA A 176 11.99 11.58 6.60
CA ALA A 176 11.14 11.83 5.45
C ALA A 176 11.13 13.33 5.08
N PHE A 177 10.98 14.23 6.06
CA PHE A 177 11.06 15.67 5.85
C PHE A 177 12.46 16.10 5.37
N GLY A 178 13.53 15.57 5.98
CA GLY A 178 14.90 15.85 5.56
C GLY A 178 15.19 15.40 4.12
N ALA A 179 14.69 14.24 3.73
CA ALA A 179 14.79 13.75 2.36
C ALA A 179 14.01 14.64 1.38
N ALA A 180 12.78 15.02 1.73
CA ALA A 180 11.91 15.82 0.87
C ALA A 180 12.41 17.27 0.67
N LEU A 181 12.91 17.92 1.73
CA LEU A 181 13.32 19.33 1.68
C LEU A 181 14.79 19.53 1.29
N LEU A 182 15.68 18.62 1.70
CA LEU A 182 17.12 18.78 1.57
C LEU A 182 17.76 17.76 0.61
N GLY A 183 16.97 16.89 -0.02
CA GLY A 183 17.47 15.86 -0.94
C GLY A 183 18.42 14.86 -0.28
N ARG A 184 18.36 14.71 1.05
CA ARG A 184 19.26 13.80 1.78
C ARG A 184 18.89 12.35 1.49
N LYS A 185 19.89 11.54 1.13
CA LYS A 185 19.73 10.07 1.11
C LYS A 185 19.55 9.56 2.54
N VAL A 186 18.52 8.77 2.77
CA VAL A 186 18.22 8.16 4.07
C VAL A 186 18.41 6.65 3.93
N PRO A 187 19.11 5.98 4.87
CA PRO A 187 19.25 4.52 4.88
C PRO A 187 17.98 3.86 5.44
N ALA A 188 16.81 4.26 4.94
CA ALA A 188 15.50 3.78 5.33
C ALA A 188 14.57 3.91 4.12
N ARG A 189 13.63 2.98 3.97
CA ARG A 189 12.74 2.92 2.79
C ARG A 189 11.28 2.94 3.21
N HIS A 190 10.56 3.92 2.66
CA HIS A 190 9.10 3.92 2.65
C HIS A 190 8.57 2.71 1.85
N CYS A 191 7.30 2.32 2.00
CA CYS A 191 6.71 1.18 1.28
C CYS A 191 6.92 1.25 -0.24
N PHE A 192 6.64 2.41 -0.85
CA PHE A 192 6.88 2.66 -2.27
C PHE A 192 8.36 2.59 -2.66
N GLN A 193 9.28 3.05 -1.81
CA GLN A 193 10.72 2.95 -2.06
C GLN A 193 11.24 1.51 -1.91
N HIS A 194 10.62 0.72 -1.04
CA HIS A 194 10.89 -0.71 -0.91
C HIS A 194 10.50 -1.45 -2.20
N VAL A 195 9.27 -1.25 -2.67
CA VAL A 195 8.80 -1.83 -3.95
C VAL A 195 9.64 -1.33 -5.13
N ALA A 196 9.97 -0.04 -5.18
CA ALA A 196 10.84 0.52 -6.22
C ALA A 196 12.22 -0.14 -6.25
N HIS A 197 12.82 -0.38 -5.09
CA HIS A 197 14.11 -1.06 -5.04
C HIS A 197 14.01 -2.50 -5.53
N LEU A 198 12.96 -3.23 -5.15
CA LEU A 198 12.72 -4.57 -5.66
C LEU A 198 12.49 -4.57 -7.18
N LEU A 199 11.79 -3.59 -7.73
CA LEU A 199 11.61 -3.42 -9.17
C LEU A 199 12.93 -3.15 -9.89
N ASP A 200 13.80 -2.30 -9.33
CA ASP A 200 15.12 -2.01 -9.91
C ASP A 200 16.01 -3.27 -9.94
N GLU A 201 16.03 -4.05 -8.85
CA GLU A 201 16.79 -5.32 -8.76
C GLU A 201 16.25 -6.38 -9.74
N ALA A 202 14.93 -6.40 -9.97
CA ALA A 202 14.29 -7.22 -10.99
C ALA A 202 14.45 -6.69 -12.42
N ARG A 203 15.12 -5.53 -12.62
CA ARG A 203 15.23 -4.83 -13.92
C ARG A 203 13.85 -4.51 -14.53
N LEU A 204 12.94 -4.06 -13.68
CA LEU A 204 11.58 -3.61 -14.03
C LEU A 204 11.40 -2.09 -13.90
N THR A 205 12.49 -1.33 -13.83
CA THR A 205 12.48 0.14 -13.94
C THR A 205 11.88 0.56 -15.29
N PRO A 206 10.85 1.43 -15.34
CA PRO A 206 10.24 1.88 -16.59
C PRO A 206 11.23 2.46 -17.60
N LEU A 207 11.00 2.17 -18.88
CA LEU A 207 11.80 2.75 -19.96
C LEU A 207 11.60 4.27 -20.01
N GLY A 208 12.69 5.01 -20.22
CA GLY A 208 12.68 6.47 -20.29
C GLY A 208 12.94 7.19 -18.95
N LEU A 209 13.27 6.46 -17.89
CA LEU A 209 13.83 7.05 -16.67
C LEU A 209 15.35 7.09 -16.73
N ASP A 210 15.94 8.23 -16.37
CA ASP A 210 17.40 8.45 -16.37
C ASP A 210 18.10 7.82 -15.16
N ALA A 211 17.34 7.35 -14.16
CA ALA A 211 17.84 6.80 -12.91
C ALA A 211 16.94 5.66 -12.40
N PRO A 212 17.46 4.78 -11.51
CA PRO A 212 16.65 3.77 -10.82
C PRO A 212 15.45 4.39 -10.10
N LEU A 213 14.34 3.65 -10.01
CA LEU A 213 13.13 4.12 -9.32
C LEU A 213 13.44 4.43 -7.86
N ALA A 214 14.18 3.56 -7.16
CA ALA A 214 14.45 3.68 -5.73
C ALA A 214 15.28 4.92 -5.37
N ASP A 215 16.04 5.46 -6.32
CA ASP A 215 16.84 6.67 -6.15
C ASP A 215 16.02 7.96 -6.35
N SER A 216 14.77 7.85 -6.80
CA SER A 216 13.88 9.00 -6.93
C SER A 216 13.38 9.49 -5.55
N GLY A 217 13.03 10.77 -5.46
CA GLY A 217 12.42 11.33 -4.25
C GLY A 217 11.07 10.65 -3.94
N ILE A 218 10.70 10.55 -2.66
CA ILE A 218 9.52 9.78 -2.21
C ILE A 218 8.23 10.11 -2.98
N ILE A 219 7.97 11.38 -3.27
CA ILE A 219 6.80 11.83 -4.05
C ILE A 219 6.83 11.25 -5.46
N GLN A 220 8.00 11.30 -6.11
CA GLN A 220 8.18 10.83 -7.47
C GLN A 220 8.09 9.31 -7.54
N VAL A 221 8.72 8.58 -6.60
CA VAL A 221 8.60 7.11 -6.49
C VAL A 221 7.15 6.69 -6.37
N CYS A 222 6.41 7.33 -5.46
CA CYS A 222 4.98 7.09 -5.27
C CYS A 222 4.20 7.23 -6.59
N ARG A 223 4.45 8.30 -7.35
CA ARG A 223 3.80 8.54 -8.65
C ARG A 223 4.20 7.53 -9.71
N ASP A 224 5.49 7.21 -9.81
CA ASP A 224 6.00 6.31 -10.84
C ASP A 224 5.54 4.87 -10.61
N VAL A 225 5.51 4.39 -9.36
CA VAL A 225 4.97 3.07 -9.01
C VAL A 225 3.46 3.01 -9.26
N CYS A 226 2.70 4.03 -8.86
CA CYS A 226 1.26 4.09 -9.14
C CYS A 226 0.95 4.22 -10.65
N GLY A 227 1.89 4.80 -11.41
CA GLY A 227 1.79 5.03 -12.85
C GLY A 227 2.40 3.92 -13.71
N LEU A 228 2.76 2.77 -13.13
CA LEU A 228 3.27 1.61 -13.87
C LEU A 228 2.28 1.04 -14.89
N PRO A 229 0.95 1.00 -14.64
CA PRO A 229 0.01 0.50 -15.63
C PRO A 229 0.13 1.23 -16.96
N GLY A 230 0.30 0.46 -18.04
CA GLY A 230 0.46 1.00 -19.40
C GLY A 230 1.84 1.57 -19.73
N ARG A 231 2.79 1.62 -18.78
CA ARG A 231 4.19 1.94 -19.09
C ARG A 231 4.91 0.72 -19.66
N ALA A 232 5.77 0.96 -20.64
CA ALA A 232 6.67 -0.05 -21.16
C ALA A 232 7.82 -0.28 -20.17
N LEU A 233 8.02 -1.54 -19.80
CA LEU A 233 9.17 -1.98 -19.00
C LEU A 233 10.17 -2.72 -19.90
N PRO A 234 11.42 -2.90 -19.46
CA PRO A 234 12.42 -3.65 -20.17
C PRO A 234 11.91 -5.03 -20.65
N ASP A 235 12.42 -5.47 -21.79
CA ASP A 235 12.13 -6.78 -22.40
C ASP A 235 10.66 -7.02 -22.77
N GLY A 236 9.81 -5.99 -22.75
CA GLY A 236 8.39 -6.09 -23.08
C GLY A 236 7.50 -6.47 -21.90
N TYR A 237 8.00 -6.38 -20.67
CA TYR A 237 7.15 -6.44 -19.48
C TYR A 237 6.24 -5.21 -19.40
N SER A 238 5.10 -5.36 -18.74
CA SER A 238 4.16 -4.27 -18.42
C SER A 238 3.28 -4.68 -17.24
N TYR A 239 2.66 -3.71 -16.59
CA TYR A 239 1.64 -3.98 -15.58
C TYR A 239 0.24 -3.75 -16.16
N ASP A 240 -0.66 -4.68 -15.87
CA ASP A 240 -2.09 -4.52 -16.12
C ASP A 240 -2.68 -3.44 -15.19
N PRO A 241 -3.78 -2.79 -15.60
CA PRO A 241 -4.52 -1.91 -14.72
C PRO A 241 -4.93 -2.60 -13.40
N PRO A 242 -4.99 -1.84 -12.29
CA PRO A 242 -5.31 -2.38 -10.98
C PRO A 242 -6.73 -2.97 -10.93
N ILE A 243 -6.85 -4.15 -10.31
CA ILE A 243 -8.11 -4.84 -10.05
C ILE A 243 -8.36 -4.83 -8.55
N ALA A 244 -9.54 -4.38 -8.13
CA ALA A 244 -9.94 -4.40 -6.73
C ALA A 244 -10.20 -5.84 -6.27
N LEU A 245 -9.55 -6.24 -5.18
CA LEU A 245 -9.71 -7.55 -4.57
C LEU A 245 -10.92 -7.55 -3.65
N MET A 246 -11.84 -8.47 -3.89
CA MET A 246 -12.95 -8.74 -2.99
C MET A 246 -12.66 -10.03 -2.25
N TYR A 247 -12.65 -9.96 -0.92
CA TYR A 247 -12.55 -11.19 -0.13
C TYR A 247 -13.83 -12.00 -0.31
N ASP A 248 -13.69 -13.32 -0.47
CA ASP A 248 -14.82 -14.24 -0.56
C ASP A 248 -15.56 -14.29 0.78
N ILE A 249 -16.51 -13.37 1.00
CA ILE A 249 -17.38 -13.40 2.17
C ILE A 249 -18.53 -14.36 1.86
N GLY A 250 -18.42 -15.61 2.30
CA GLY A 250 -19.58 -16.52 2.44
C GLY A 250 -19.95 -17.44 1.28
N THR A 251 -19.09 -17.67 0.28
CA THR A 251 -19.34 -18.65 -0.82
C THR A 251 -18.55 -19.93 -0.73
N LEU A 252 -17.48 -19.95 0.06
CA LEU A 252 -16.95 -21.18 0.60
C LEU A 252 -17.67 -21.38 1.93
N GLY A 253 -18.41 -22.47 2.05
CA GLY A 253 -18.44 -23.15 3.34
C GLY A 253 -16.99 -23.41 3.70
N PHE A 254 -16.36 -22.43 4.36
CA PHE A 254 -15.26 -22.71 5.26
C PHE A 254 -15.91 -23.61 6.30
N ASP A 255 -15.85 -24.91 6.01
CA ASP A 255 -16.04 -25.91 7.01
C ASP A 255 -15.01 -25.55 8.07
N GLU A 256 -15.47 -25.02 9.20
CA GLU A 256 -14.62 -24.69 10.34
C GLU A 256 -13.85 -25.94 10.83
N ASP A 257 -14.24 -27.12 10.33
CA ASP A 257 -13.58 -28.41 10.51
C ASP A 257 -12.42 -28.69 9.54
N ALA A 258 -12.33 -28.03 8.37
CA ALA A 258 -11.30 -28.31 7.35
C ALA A 258 -9.99 -27.55 7.56
N ILE A 259 -10.02 -26.46 8.33
CA ILE A 259 -8.85 -25.88 8.99
C ILE A 259 -9.17 -26.07 10.45
N GLY A 260 -8.47 -26.96 11.16
CA GLY A 260 -8.68 -27.25 12.58
C GLY A 260 -8.48 -26.03 13.48
N VAL A 261 -9.40 -25.07 13.39
CA VAL A 261 -9.62 -24.00 14.34
C VAL A 261 -10.50 -24.64 15.40
N VAL A 262 -9.85 -25.31 16.35
CA VAL A 262 -10.49 -25.64 17.61
C VAL A 262 -10.82 -24.30 18.27
N LEU A 263 -12.05 -23.82 18.04
CA LEU A 263 -12.62 -22.77 18.86
C LEU A 263 -12.67 -23.30 20.30
N PRO A 264 -12.29 -22.50 21.31
CA PRO A 264 -12.33 -22.94 22.70
C PRO A 264 -13.75 -23.41 23.05
N GLU A 265 -13.86 -24.63 23.59
CA GLU A 265 -15.12 -25.14 24.14
C GLU A 265 -15.66 -24.13 25.16
N GLY A 266 -16.77 -23.46 24.86
CA GLY A 266 -17.32 -22.48 25.79
C GLY A 266 -18.63 -21.81 25.41
N GLU A 267 -18.88 -21.47 24.14
CA GLU A 267 -20.11 -20.75 23.77
C GLU A 267 -20.78 -21.34 22.53
N ARG A 268 -21.69 -22.29 22.78
CA ARG A 268 -22.69 -22.70 21.80
C ARG A 268 -23.64 -21.53 21.54
N TRP A 269 -23.48 -20.84 20.42
CA TRP A 269 -24.60 -20.11 19.84
C TRP A 269 -25.56 -21.11 19.20
N ARG A 270 -26.72 -21.30 19.83
CA ARG A 270 -27.85 -22.04 19.26
C ARG A 270 -28.24 -21.42 17.93
N GLN A 271 -28.05 -22.18 16.86
CA GLN A 271 -28.62 -21.90 15.55
C GLN A 271 -30.06 -22.46 15.52
N ASP A 272 -31.02 -21.70 16.05
CA ASP A 272 -32.43 -22.01 15.80
C ASP A 272 -32.73 -21.62 14.35
N GLY A 273 -32.64 -22.62 13.48
CA GLY A 273 -32.94 -22.52 12.06
C GLY A 273 -34.33 -21.94 11.81
N ARG A 274 -34.36 -20.80 11.12
CA ARG A 274 -35.47 -20.42 10.25
C ARG A 274 -34.91 -19.79 9.00
N HIS A 275 -35.24 -20.43 7.87
CA HIS A 275 -35.29 -19.78 6.58
C HIS A 275 -36.14 -18.51 6.69
N LEU A 276 -35.56 -17.37 6.30
CA LEU A 276 -36.32 -16.24 5.81
C LEU A 276 -35.72 -15.84 4.47
N GLY A 277 -36.50 -16.11 3.42
CA GLY A 277 -36.34 -15.45 2.15
C GLY A 277 -36.75 -13.97 2.25
N GLU A 278 -36.44 -13.28 1.16
CA GLU A 278 -37.07 -12.05 0.69
C GLU A 278 -36.82 -10.73 1.46
N HIS A 279 -36.17 -9.81 0.72
CA HIS A 279 -36.27 -8.35 0.72
C HIS A 279 -35.92 -7.54 1.99
N VAL A 280 -34.88 -6.69 1.89
CA VAL A 280 -34.88 -5.23 2.24
C VAL A 280 -33.68 -4.57 1.49
N VAL A 281 -33.92 -3.86 0.39
CA VAL A 281 -33.97 -2.38 0.24
C VAL A 281 -32.66 -1.66 0.60
N ILE A 282 -31.96 -1.21 -0.46
CA ILE A 282 -30.98 -0.12 -0.40
C ILE A 282 -31.77 1.18 -0.21
N ALA A 283 -31.53 1.88 0.90
CA ALA A 283 -31.90 3.28 1.05
C ALA A 283 -30.67 4.15 0.77
N ALA A 284 -30.94 5.28 0.10
CA ALA A 284 -30.02 6.26 -0.45
C ALA A 284 -29.07 6.91 0.58
#